data_AF-A0A2M7XDA8-F1
#
_entry.id   AF-A0A2M7XDA8-F1
#
_cell.length_a   1.000
_cell.length_b   1.000
_cell.length_c   1.000
_cell.angle_alpha   90.00
_cell.angle_beta   90.00
_cell.angle_gamma   90.00
#
_symmetry.space_group_name_H-M   'P 1'
#
loop_
_entity.id
_entity.type
_entity.pdbx_description
1 polymer ?
#
loop_
_entity_poly.entity_id
_entity_poly.type
_entity_poly.pdbx_seq_one_letter_code
_entity_poly.pdbx_strand_id
1 'polypeptide(L)'
;MQNKVHYIVDFGSLLEKFFQNKEYGSGLKEIVIGMIVSSPAFESTFLPRRTRFIKGKKIIKFDNTISFTVEDSFSFETKLDYENFKNADEKEIKQMIAETIWGSFLLLKK
;
A
#
# COMPACT_ATOMS: atom_id res chain seq x y z
N MET A 1 12.78 2.19 15.37
CA MET A 1 11.74 2.05 14.33
C MET A 1 12.19 2.50 12.94
N GLN A 2 13.11 3.47 12.82
CA GLN A 2 13.66 3.96 11.54
C GLN A 2 14.26 2.89 10.62
N ASN A 3 14.54 1.68 11.12
CA ASN A 3 15.29 0.67 10.36
C ASN A 3 14.44 -0.46 9.75
N LYS A 4 13.10 -0.38 9.74
CA LYS A 4 12.23 -1.48 9.19
C LYS A 4 11.34 -1.05 8.04
N VAL A 5 11.19 0.26 7.79
CA VAL A 5 10.37 0.80 6.70
C VAL A 5 10.93 0.39 5.33
N HIS A 6 12.25 0.18 5.23
CA HIS A 6 12.89 -0.26 4.00
C HIS A 6 12.29 -1.58 3.47
N TYR A 7 11.84 -2.49 4.33
CA TYR A 7 11.18 -3.73 3.89
C TYR A 7 9.89 -3.47 3.09
N ILE A 8 9.13 -2.42 3.44
CA ILE A 8 7.92 -2.02 2.69
C ILE A 8 8.33 -1.45 1.34
N VAL A 9 9.36 -0.60 1.30
CA VAL A 9 9.87 0.02 0.07
C VAL A 9 10.46 -1.01 -0.89
N ASP A 10 11.27 -1.94 -0.39
CA ASP A 10 11.89 -3.00 -1.16
C ASP A 10 10.82 -3.93 -1.75
N PHE A 11 9.83 -4.32 -0.93
CA PHE A 11 8.73 -5.15 -1.39
C PHE A 11 7.86 -4.42 -2.42
N GLY A 12 7.59 -3.13 -2.20
CA GLY A 12 6.88 -2.28 -3.15
C GLY A 12 7.58 -2.23 -4.51
N SER A 13 8.90 -2.05 -4.51
CA SER A 13 9.72 -2.02 -5.73
C SER A 13 9.71 -3.36 -6.47
N LEU A 14 9.74 -4.48 -5.73
CA LEU A 14 9.62 -5.82 -6.31
C LEU A 14 8.25 -6.04 -6.96
N LEU A 15 7.17 -5.63 -6.29
CA LEU A 15 5.82 -5.73 -6.82
C LEU A 15 5.62 -4.84 -8.04
N GLU A 16 6.09 -3.59 -7.99
CA GLU A 16 6.04 -2.67 -9.12
C GLU A 16 6.70 -3.31 -10.34
N LYS A 17 7.92 -3.83 -10.19
CA LYS A 17 8.63 -4.52 -11.27
C LYS A 17 7.90 -5.76 -11.77
N PHE A 18 7.29 -6.55 -10.88
CA PHE A 18 6.54 -7.75 -11.25
C PHE A 18 5.25 -7.41 -12.02
N PHE A 19 4.63 -6.27 -11.70
CA PHE A 19 3.33 -5.86 -12.22
C PHE A 19 3.39 -4.85 -13.38
N GLN A 20 4.55 -4.24 -13.64
CA GLN A 20 4.77 -3.17 -14.63
C GLN A 20 4.22 -3.48 -16.04
N ASN A 21 4.23 -4.77 -16.45
CA ASN A 21 3.82 -5.19 -17.78
C ASN A 21 2.56 -6.07 -17.78
N LYS A 22 1.78 -6.07 -16.69
CA LYS A 22 0.52 -6.82 -16.65
C LYS A 22 -0.64 -5.93 -17.07
N GLU A 23 -1.47 -6.41 -17.98
CA GLU A 23 -2.73 -5.77 -18.31
C GLU A 23 -3.85 -6.23 -17.36
N TYR A 24 -4.59 -5.27 -16.79
CA TYR A 24 -5.74 -5.51 -15.91
C TYR A 24 -7.08 -5.25 -16.61
N GLY A 25 -7.10 -5.41 -17.94
CA GLY A 25 -8.24 -5.08 -18.80
C GLY A 25 -8.22 -3.62 -19.29
N SER A 26 -9.26 -3.22 -20.02
CA SER A 26 -9.29 -1.96 -20.78
C SER A 26 -9.53 -0.70 -19.95
N GLY A 27 -9.73 -0.82 -18.63
CA GLY A 27 -10.15 0.29 -17.77
C GLY A 27 -9.31 0.52 -16.52
N LEU A 28 -8.28 -0.31 -16.29
CA LEU A 28 -7.43 -0.22 -15.11
C LEU A 28 -5.97 -0.39 -15.54
N LYS A 29 -5.18 0.67 -15.39
CA LYS A 29 -3.75 0.65 -15.71
C LYS A 29 -2.89 0.42 -14.47
N GLU A 30 -3.32 0.92 -13.32
CA GLU A 30 -2.50 0.94 -12.10
C GLU A 30 -3.31 0.53 -10.86
N ILE A 31 -2.67 -0.21 -9.96
CA ILE A 31 -3.18 -0.49 -8.62
C ILE A 31 -2.22 0.13 -7.60
N VAL A 32 -2.74 1.01 -6.76
CA VAL A 32 -1.97 1.72 -5.73
C VAL A 32 -2.40 1.25 -4.35
N ILE A 33 -1.50 0.59 -3.63
CA ILE A 33 -1.74 0.11 -2.28
C ILE A 33 -0.94 0.98 -1.30
N GLY A 34 -1.64 1.78 -0.50
CA GLY A 34 -1.01 2.50 0.61
C GLY A 34 -0.89 1.58 1.82
N MET A 35 0.33 1.35 2.31
CA MET A 35 0.57 0.56 3.52
C MET A 35 0.97 1.45 4.68
N ILE A 36 0.31 1.26 5.82
CA ILE A 36 0.41 2.22 6.94
C ILE A 36 0.69 1.46 8.22
N VAL A 37 1.70 1.93 8.95
CA VAL A 37 2.07 1.43 10.28
C VAL A 37 2.01 2.62 11.22
N SER A 38 0.97 2.69 12.06
CA SER A 38 0.76 3.80 12.99
C SER A 38 0.85 3.29 14.42
N SER A 39 1.59 3.99 15.29
CA SER A 39 1.61 3.64 16.70
C SER A 39 0.25 3.90 17.36
N PRO A 40 -0.09 3.22 18.46
CA PRO A 40 -1.36 3.44 19.16
C PRO A 40 -1.63 4.92 19.50
N ALA A 41 -0.57 5.68 19.79
CA ALA A 41 -0.66 7.11 20.10
C ALA A 41 -1.16 7.98 18.93
N PHE A 42 -1.08 7.50 17.69
CA PHE A 42 -1.50 8.19 16.47
C PHE A 42 -2.60 7.43 15.71
N GLU A 43 -3.25 6.43 16.32
CA GLU A 43 -4.34 5.71 15.68
C GLU A 43 -5.60 6.56 15.51
N SER A 44 -5.93 7.38 16.52
CA SER A 44 -7.16 8.19 16.53
C SER A 44 -7.18 9.30 15.47
N THR A 45 -6.00 9.71 14.98
CA THR A 45 -5.86 10.68 13.90
C THR A 45 -5.77 10.02 12.53
N PHE A 46 -5.65 8.69 12.47
CA PHE A 46 -5.52 7.96 11.23
C PHE A 46 -6.88 7.43 10.76
N LEU A 47 -7.48 8.11 9.78
CA LEU A 47 -8.64 7.61 9.05
C LEU A 47 -8.16 6.88 7.79
N PRO A 48 -8.34 5.55 7.67
CA PRO A 48 -8.00 4.83 6.45
C PRO A 48 -8.71 5.48 5.27
N ARG A 49 -7.97 5.88 4.23
CA ARG A 49 -8.60 6.43 3.03
C ARG A 49 -9.44 5.34 2.37
N ARG A 50 -10.68 5.70 2.05
CA ARG A 50 -11.60 4.83 1.31
C ARG A 50 -11.00 4.46 -0.05
N THR A 51 -11.33 3.26 -0.52
CA THR A 51 -11.09 2.79 -1.88
C THR A 51 -11.49 3.87 -2.88
N ARG A 52 -10.62 4.18 -3.84
CA ARG A 52 -10.84 5.24 -4.82
C ARG A 52 -10.42 4.76 -6.19
N PHE A 53 -11.32 4.96 -7.14
CA PHE A 53 -11.02 4.83 -8.56
C PHE A 53 -10.79 6.23 -9.16
N ILE A 54 -9.73 6.36 -9.95
CA ILE A 54 -9.36 7.59 -10.64
C ILE A 54 -9.33 7.29 -12.12
N LYS A 55 -10.12 8.02 -12.91
CA LYS A 55 -10.07 7.98 -14.36
C LYS A 55 -9.18 9.09 -14.89
N GLY A 56 -8.38 8.79 -15.90
CA GLY A 56 -7.39 9.68 -16.49
C GLY A 56 -6.19 9.92 -15.60
N LYS A 57 -5.29 10.78 -16.07
CA LYS A 57 -4.03 11.10 -15.40
C LYS A 57 -4.24 12.13 -14.29
N LYS A 58 -3.75 11.84 -13.08
CA LYS A 58 -3.87 12.72 -11.92
C LYS A 58 -2.61 12.71 -11.07
N ILE A 59 -2.25 13.86 -10.52
CA ILE A 59 -1.17 13.96 -9.53
C ILE A 59 -1.78 13.76 -8.14
N ILE A 60 -1.30 12.75 -7.43
CA ILE A 60 -1.63 12.49 -6.02
C ILE A 60 -0.56 13.13 -5.16
N LYS A 61 -0.99 13.90 -4.16
CA LYS A 61 -0.12 14.41 -3.09
C LYS A 61 -0.39 13.63 -1.81
N PHE A 62 0.65 12.99 -1.29
CA PHE A 62 0.66 12.36 0.02
C PHE A 62 1.32 13.32 1.00
N ASP A 63 0.54 13.73 2.01
CA ASP A 63 0.97 14.62 3.11
C ASP A 63 1.79 15.86 2.68
N ASN A 64 1.44 16.45 1.52
CA ASN A 64 2.10 17.60 0.90
C ASN A 64 3.62 17.48 0.64
N THR A 65 4.22 16.32 0.91
CA THR A 65 5.66 16.08 0.83
C THR A 65 6.03 15.15 -0.32
N ILE A 66 5.16 14.21 -0.65
CA ILE A 66 5.38 13.23 -1.72
C ILE A 66 4.30 13.43 -2.78
N SER A 67 4.72 13.60 -4.04
CA SER A 67 3.79 13.63 -5.17
C SER A 67 4.13 12.54 -6.17
N PHE A 68 3.13 11.80 -6.60
CA PHE A 68 3.26 10.80 -7.66
C PHE A 68 2.10 10.94 -8.64
N THR A 69 2.31 10.53 -9.88
CA THR A 69 1.27 10.57 -10.91
C THR A 69 0.66 9.19 -11.02
N VAL A 70 -0.66 9.14 -11.18
CA VAL A 70 -1.40 7.91 -11.45
C VAL A 70 -2.28 8.10 -12.67
N GLU A 71 -2.56 7.03 -13.39
CA GLU A 71 -3.47 7.03 -14.54
C GLU A 71 -4.42 5.83 -14.48
N ASP A 72 -5.72 6.06 -14.68
CA ASP A 72 -6.75 5.00 -14.71
C ASP A 72 -6.54 3.98 -13.57
N SER A 73 -6.48 4.48 -12.33
CA SER A 73 -5.95 3.76 -11.19
C SER A 73 -7.02 3.39 -10.17
N PHE A 74 -6.85 2.22 -9.56
CA PHE A 74 -7.57 1.80 -8.37
C PHE A 74 -6.64 1.90 -7.17
N SER A 75 -7.08 2.60 -6.13
CA SER A 75 -6.26 2.85 -4.94
C SER A 75 -7.00 2.53 -3.66
N PHE A 76 -6.28 1.99 -2.68
CA PHE A 76 -6.81 1.73 -1.34
C PHE A 76 -5.67 1.71 -0.32
N GLU A 77 -6.03 1.81 0.95
CA GLU A 77 -5.09 1.77 2.05
C GLU A 77 -5.33 0.54 2.94
N THR A 78 -4.24 -0.01 3.45
CA THR A 78 -4.24 -1.13 4.39
C THR A 78 -3.28 -0.84 5.54
N LYS A 79 -3.57 -1.40 6.71
CA LYS A 79 -2.85 -1.14 7.95
C LYS A 79 -2.16 -2.40 8.43
N LEU A 80 -0.88 -2.27 8.77
CA LEU A 80 -0.14 -3.31 9.49
C LEU A 80 -0.30 -3.09 11.00
N ASP A 81 -0.34 -4.20 11.74
CA ASP A 81 -0.28 -4.15 13.19
C ASP A 81 1.07 -3.62 13.67
N TYR A 82 1.03 -2.54 14.46
CA TYR A 82 2.21 -1.82 14.89
C TYR A 82 3.09 -2.62 15.85
N GLU A 83 2.49 -3.28 16.84
CA GLU A 83 3.26 -4.00 17.87
C GLU A 83 3.91 -5.24 17.28
N ASN A 84 3.19 -5.98 16.43
CA ASN A 84 3.74 -7.10 15.69
C ASN A 84 4.86 -6.65 14.77
N PHE A 85 4.66 -5.60 13.98
CA PHE A 85 5.69 -5.09 13.06
C PHE A 85 6.95 -4.59 13.80
N LYS A 86 6.75 -3.94 14.94
CA LYS A 86 7.84 -3.44 15.79
C LYS A 86 8.72 -4.58 16.32
N ASN A 87 8.11 -5.69 16.73
CA ASN A 87 8.81 -6.81 17.37
C ASN A 87 9.28 -7.90 16.39
N ALA A 88 8.71 -7.94 15.18
CA ALA A 88 9.00 -8.94 14.17
C ALA A 88 10.44 -8.90 13.61
N ASP A 89 10.98 -10.04 13.23
CA ASP A 89 12.19 -10.15 12.42
C ASP A 89 11.92 -9.87 10.93
N GLU A 90 12.96 -9.92 10.09
CA GLU A 90 12.84 -9.69 8.65
C GLU A 90 11.85 -10.63 7.97
N LYS A 91 11.90 -11.92 8.30
CA LYS A 91 11.07 -12.95 7.66
C LYS A 91 9.62 -12.73 8.04
N GLU A 92 9.37 -12.46 9.32
CA GLU A 92 8.04 -12.15 9.85
C GLU A 92 7.48 -10.87 9.22
N ILE A 93 8.29 -9.80 9.07
CA ILE A 93 7.87 -8.56 8.40
C ILE A 93 7.45 -8.81 6.95
N LYS A 94 8.28 -9.55 6.19
CA LYS A 94 7.97 -9.90 4.79
C LYS A 94 6.68 -10.70 4.69
N GLN A 95 6.47 -11.65 5.60
CA GLN A 95 5.25 -12.44 5.66
C GLN A 95 4.03 -11.57 5.98
N MET A 96 4.12 -10.70 7.00
CA MET A 96 3.04 -9.77 7.35
C MET A 96 2.64 -8.88 6.17
N ILE A 97 3.62 -8.34 5.44
CA ILE A 97 3.36 -7.51 4.25
C ILE A 97 2.63 -8.32 3.18
N ALA A 98 3.12 -9.52 2.86
CA ALA A 98 2.53 -10.38 1.84
C ALA A 98 1.08 -10.77 2.19
N GLU A 99 0.83 -11.20 3.43
CA GLU A 99 -0.50 -11.57 3.92
C GLU A 99 -1.47 -10.40 3.89
N THR A 100 -1.00 -9.21 4.28
CA THR A 100 -1.82 -7.99 4.28
C THR A 100 -2.23 -7.58 2.86
N ILE A 101 -1.29 -7.63 1.91
CA ILE A 101 -1.57 -7.34 0.51
C ILE A 101 -2.52 -8.39 -0.06
N TRP A 102 -2.27 -9.68 0.17
CA TRP A 102 -3.14 -10.76 -0.29
C TRP A 102 -4.56 -10.63 0.25
N GLY A 103 -4.70 -10.42 1.56
CA GLY A 103 -5.98 -10.20 2.22
C GLY A 103 -6.73 -9.00 1.65
N SER A 104 -6.02 -7.94 1.28
CA SER A 104 -6.66 -6.76 0.69
C SER A 104 -7.28 -7.02 -0.69
N PHE A 105 -6.69 -7.88 -1.52
CA PHE A 105 -7.29 -8.30 -2.79
C PHE A 105 -8.52 -9.18 -2.61
N LEU A 106 -8.59 -9.98 -1.54
CA LEU A 106 -9.78 -10.78 -1.23
C LEU A 106 -10.99 -9.90 -0.92
N LEU A 107 -10.79 -8.73 -0.29
CA LEU A 107 -11.85 -7.77 -0.01
C LEU A 107 -12.45 -7.14 -1.28
N LEU A 108 -11.74 -7.22 -2.42
CA LEU A 108 -12.21 -6.70 -3.71
C LEU A 108 -13.10 -7.69 -4.48
N LYS A 109 -13.19 -8.96 -4.06
CA LYS A 109 -13.97 -10.01 -4.76
C LYS A 109 -15.48 -10.00 -4.45
N LYS A 110 -16.07 -8.85 -4.12
CA LYS A 110 -17.53 -8.76 -3.87
C LYS A 110 -18.32 -8.56 -5.14
#